data_AF-A0A7W3EDJ8-F1
#
_entry.id   AF-A0A7W3EDJ8-F1
#
_cell.length_a   1.000
_cell.length_b   1.000
_cell.length_c   1.000
_cell.angle_alpha   90.00
_cell.angle_beta   90.00
_cell.angle_gamma   90.00
#
_symmetry.space_group_name_H-M   'P 1'
#
loop_
_entity.id
_entity.type
_entity.pdbx_description
1 polymer ?
#
loop_
_entity_poly.entity_id
_entity_poly.type
_entity_poly.pdbx_seq_one_letter_code
_entity_poly.pdbx_strand_id
1 'polypeptide(L)' 'MAKKITGVSASGQALPEIRPGDKWRDKSGCAVVITGNQFNRVTYVRDGYSHPCVYPVDRFHREFTRDAVVLAATRREAVE' A
#
# COMPACT_ATOMS: atom_id res chain seq x y z
N MET A 1 43.58 -10.07 -7.84
CA MET A 1 42.61 -9.96 -6.72
C MET A 1 41.62 -8.85 -7.05
N ALA A 2 40.32 -9.16 -7.09
CA ALA A 2 39.19 -8.26 -6.75
C ALA A 2 37.88 -8.88 -7.26
N LYS A 3 37.25 -9.74 -6.46
CA LYS A 3 35.82 -10.07 -6.62
C LYS A 3 35.04 -9.05 -5.78
N LYS A 4 34.41 -8.07 -6.43
CA LYS A 4 33.39 -7.21 -5.79
C LYS A 4 32.03 -7.66 -6.30
N ILE A 5 31.41 -8.58 -5.57
CA ILE A 5 30.01 -8.97 -5.72
C ILE A 5 29.35 -8.91 -4.35
N THR A 6 28.90 -7.72 -3.95
CA THR A 6 27.92 -7.58 -2.86
C THR A 6 27.05 -6.34 -3.09
N GLY A 7 26.45 -6.27 -4.28
CA GLY A 7 25.26 -5.47 -4.52
C GLY A 7 24.00 -6.31 -4.32
N VAL A 8 23.86 -6.99 -3.17
CA VAL A 8 22.57 -7.57 -2.80
C VAL A 8 21.75 -6.43 -2.19
N SER A 9 21.22 -5.58 -3.06
CA SER A 9 20.00 -4.85 -2.72
C SER A 9 18.95 -5.93 -2.55
N ALA A 10 18.75 -6.37 -1.31
CA ALA A 10 17.57 -7.13 -0.91
C ALA A 10 16.37 -6.20 -1.04
N SER A 11 16.00 -5.89 -2.28
CA SER A 11 14.70 -5.36 -2.66
C SER A 11 13.70 -6.50 -2.53
N GLY A 12 13.62 -7.11 -1.34
CA GLY A 12 12.40 -7.77 -0.93
C GLY A 12 11.38 -6.65 -0.95
N GLN A 13 10.62 -6.54 -2.04
CA GLN A 13 9.52 -5.60 -2.15
C GLN A 13 8.59 -5.95 -0.99
N ALA A 14 8.77 -5.26 0.13
CA ALA A 14 7.91 -5.39 1.29
C ALA A 14 6.51 -5.17 0.74
N LEU A 15 5.65 -6.17 0.91
CA LEU A 15 4.26 -6.07 0.50
C LEU A 15 3.75 -4.70 1.00
N PRO A 16 3.17 -3.87 0.13
CA PRO A 16 2.85 -2.50 0.47
C PRO A 16 1.98 -2.49 1.72
N GLU A 17 2.53 -2.05 2.86
CA GLU A 17 1.80 -2.03 4.12
C GLU A 17 0.53 -1.21 3.95
N ILE A 18 -0.63 -1.83 4.18
CA ILE A 18 -1.91 -1.14 4.06
C ILE A 18 -2.09 -0.27 5.30
N ARG A 19 -2.03 1.05 5.11
CA ARG A 19 -2.24 2.02 6.19
C ARG A 19 -3.57 2.76 6.00
N PRO A 20 -4.29 3.09 7.08
CA PRO A 20 -5.42 4.00 6.98
C PRO A 20 -4.93 5.36 6.45
N GLY A 21 -5.68 5.93 5.51
CA GLY A 21 -5.33 7.16 4.78
C GLY A 21 -4.64 6.91 3.42
N ASP A 22 -4.21 5.68 3.13
CA ASP A 22 -3.64 5.38 1.82
C ASP A 22 -4.71 5.34 0.73
N LYS A 23 -4.32 5.85 -0.46
CA LYS A 23 -5.12 5.76 -1.68
C LYS A 23 -4.69 4.56 -2.48
N TRP A 24 -5.66 3.70 -2.76
CA TRP A 24 -5.50 2.51 -3.56
C TRP A 24 -6.38 2.60 -4.80
N ARG A 25 -6.08 1.78 -5.79
CA ARG A 25 -6.85 1.71 -7.02
C ARG A 25 -7.29 0.27 -7.25
N ASP A 26 -8.58 0.09 -7.52
CA ASP A 26 -9.12 -1.22 -7.87
C ASP A 26 -8.80 -1.58 -9.32
N LYS A 27 -9.12 -2.82 -9.73
CA LYS A 27 -8.87 -3.33 -11.09
C LYS A 27 -9.63 -2.57 -12.19
N SER A 28 -10.75 -1.94 -11.86
CA SER A 28 -11.51 -1.05 -12.74
C SER A 28 -10.95 0.38 -12.79
N GLY A 29 -9.90 0.68 -12.02
CA GLY A 29 -9.26 2.00 -12.01
C GLY A 29 -9.92 3.02 -11.06
N CYS A 30 -10.89 2.60 -10.25
CA CYS A 30 -11.56 3.45 -9.29
C CYS A 30 -10.67 3.67 -8.06
N ALA A 31 -10.62 4.92 -7.58
CA ALA A 31 -9.85 5.27 -6.40
C ALA A 31 -10.60 4.87 -5.13
N VAL A 32 -9.90 4.20 -4.22
CA VAL A 32 -10.41 3.83 -2.90
C VAL A 32 -9.48 4.36 -1.83
N VAL A 33 -10.07 4.84 -0.75
CA VAL A 33 -9.34 5.37 0.41
C VAL A 33 -9.49 4.37 1.53
N ILE A 34 -8.37 3.85 2.02
CA ILE A 34 -8.37 2.97 3.19
C ILE A 34 -8.74 3.81 4.41
N THR A 35 -9.81 3.44 5.10
CA THR A 35 -10.23 4.07 6.36
C THR A 35 -9.74 3.28 7.58
N GLY A 36 -9.44 2.00 7.42
CA GLY A 36 -8.94 1.16 8.49
C GLY A 36 -8.34 -0.15 7.98
N ASN A 37 -7.46 -0.75 8.78
CA ASN A 37 -7.07 -2.15 8.62
C ASN A 37 -7.12 -2.80 10.00
N GLN A 38 -7.93 -3.84 10.19
CA GLN A 38 -8.05 -4.59 11.44
C GLN A 38 -8.40 -6.06 11.16
N PHE A 39 -7.93 -6.98 12.00
CA PHE A 39 -8.26 -8.42 11.91
C PHE A 39 -8.05 -9.03 10.52
N ASN A 40 -6.96 -8.69 9.83
CA ASN A 40 -6.68 -9.13 8.45
C ASN A 40 -7.78 -8.73 7.43
N ARG A 41 -8.53 -7.66 7.75
CA ARG A 41 -9.54 -7.04 6.90
C ARG A 41 -9.23 -5.56 6.74
N VAL A 42 -9.31 -5.09 5.51
CA VAL A 42 -9.21 -3.70 5.14
C VAL A 42 -10.61 -3.10 5.08
N THR A 43 -10.75 -1.89 5.59
CA THR A 43 -11.94 -1.07 5.42
C THR A 43 -11.57 0.09 4.51
N TYR A 44 -12.32 0.28 3.44
CA TYR A 44 -12.10 1.36 2.50
C TYR A 44 -13.41 2.01 2.05
N VAL A 45 -13.32 3.25 1.61
CA VAL A 45 -14.40 4.00 1.00
C VAL A 45 -14.03 4.27 -0.45
N ARG A 46 -14.98 4.12 -1.37
CA ARG A 46 -14.77 4.36 -2.80
C ARG A 46 -15.26 5.75 -3.16
N ASP A 47 -14.65 6.36 -4.17
CA ASP A 47 -15.16 7.59 -4.74
C ASP A 47 -16.60 7.36 -5.27
N GLY A 48 -17.55 8.19 -4.82
CA GLY A 48 -18.98 8.04 -5.15
C GLY A 48 -19.76 6.99 -4.36
N TYR A 49 -19.18 6.36 -3.32
CA TYR A 49 -19.88 5.40 -2.47
C TYR A 49 -19.74 5.76 -0.99
N SER A 50 -20.81 6.25 -0.35
CA SER A 50 -20.75 6.77 1.03
C SER A 50 -20.58 5.72 2.13
N HIS A 51 -20.77 4.43 1.83
CA HIS A 51 -20.65 3.37 2.83
C HIS A 51 -19.24 2.75 2.83
N PRO A 52 -18.63 2.54 4.01
CA PRO A 52 -17.35 1.82 4.10
C PRO A 52 -17.53 0.35 3.70
N CYS A 53 -16.70 -0.13 2.80
CA CYS A 53 -16.62 -1.53 2.39
C CYS A 53 -15.53 -2.23 3.21
N VAL A 54 -15.82 -3.45 3.68
CA VAL A 54 -14.85 -4.31 4.38
C VAL A 54 -14.42 -5.43 3.45
N TYR A 55 -13.11 -5.66 3.33
CA TYR A 55 -12.53 -6.60 2.39
C TYR A 55 -11.34 -7.36 3.01
N PRO A 56 -11.16 -8.65 2.73
CA PRO A 56 -10.01 -9.40 3.27
C PRO A 56 -8.69 -8.88 2.68
N VAL A 57 -7.68 -8.72 3.54
CA VAL A 57 -6.35 -8.18 3.17
C VAL A 57 -5.68 -9.02 2.07
N ASP A 58 -5.78 -10.36 2.15
CA ASP A 58 -5.18 -11.26 1.16
C ASP A 58 -5.68 -10.98 -0.27
N ARG A 59 -7.00 -10.87 -0.41
CA ARG A 59 -7.62 -10.57 -1.70
C ARG A 59 -7.36 -9.12 -2.13
N PHE A 60 -7.34 -8.21 -1.16
CA PHE A 60 -7.04 -6.81 -1.40
C PHE A 60 -5.67 -6.62 -2.05
N HIS A 61 -4.63 -7.29 -1.54
CA HIS A 61 -3.28 -7.24 -2.14
C HIS A 61 -3.20 -7.75 -3.57
N ARG A 62 -4.09 -8.67 -3.96
CA ARG A 62 -4.09 -9.26 -5.31
C ARG A 62 -4.86 -8.40 -6.31
N GLU A 63 -5.94 -7.75 -5.86
CA GLU A 63 -6.86 -7.03 -6.73
C GLU A 63 -6.62 -5.52 -6.76
N PHE A 64 -6.06 -4.96 -5.68
CA PHE A 64 -5.83 -3.53 -5.55
C PHE A 64 -4.35 -3.21 -5.70
N THR A 65 -4.08 -2.12 -6.41
CA THR A 65 -2.72 -1.59 -6.55
C THR A 65 -2.61 -0.34 -5.71
N ARG A 66 -1.57 -0.27 -4.85
CA ARG A 66 -1.28 0.92 -4.06
C ARG A 66 -0.72 2.00 -4.98
N ASP A 67 -1.28 3.21 -4.90
CA ASP A 67 -0.72 4.37 -5.58
C ASP A 67 0.49 4.82 -4.73
N ALA A 68 1.67 4.27 -5.06
CA ALA A 68 2.91 4.38 -4.26
C ALA A 68 3.43 5.82 -4.11
N VAL A 69 2.79 6.82 -4.71
CA VAL A 69 3.17 8.23 -4.64
C VAL A 69 3.11 8.80 -3.22
N VAL A 70 2.35 8.17 -2.31
CA VAL A 70 2.17 8.66 -0.92
C VAL A 70 3.24 8.15 0.06
N LEU A 71 3.89 7.00 -0.20
CA LEU A 71 4.88 6.44 0.74
C LEU A 71 6.20 7.24 0.76
N ALA A 72 6.52 7.97 -0.31
CA ALA A 72 7.71 8.82 -0.38
C ALA A 72 7.63 10.07 0.52
N ALA A 73 6.42 10.50 0.92
CA ALA A 73 6.23 11.71 1.70
C ALA A 73 6.56 11.54 3.20
N THR A 74 6.44 10.33 3.75
CA THR A 74 6.68 10.06 5.19
C THR A 74 8.11 9.55 5.47
N ARG A 75 9.06 9.81 4.56
CA ARG A 75 10.49 9.49 4.75
C ARG A 75 11.41 10.72 4.64
N ARG A 76 10.84 11.93 4.61
CA ARG A 76 11.60 13.20 4.60
C ARG A 76 11.64 13.94 5.96
N GLU A 77 11.03 13.38 7.01
CA GLU A 77 10.97 13.99 8.35
C GLU A 77 11.87 13.24 9.36
N ALA A 78 13.00 12.68 8.91
CA ALA A 78 13.95 11.96 9.79
C ALA A 78 15.41 12.11 9.33
N VAL A 79 15.76 13.30 8.84
CA VAL A 79 17.14 13.79 8.82
C VAL A 79 17.05 15.23 9.33
N GLU A 80 16.97 15.36 10.64
CA GLU A 80 17.55 16.49 11.38
C GLU A 80 18.97 16.11 11.78
#